data_AF-A0A1A7YYL0-F1
#
_entry.id   AF-A0A1A7YYL0-F1
#
_cell.length_a   1.000
_cell.length_b   1.000
_cell.length_c   1.000
_cell.angle_alpha   90.00
_cell.angle_beta   90.00
_cell.angle_gamma   90.00
#
_symmetry.space_group_name_H-M   'P 1'
#
loop_
_entity.id
_entity.type
_entity.pdbx_description
1 polymer ?
#
loop_
_entity_poly.entity_id
_entity_poly.type
_entity_poly.pdbx_seq_one_letter_code
_entity_poly.pdbx_strand_id
1 'polypeptide(L)'
;GGSIHYARWGTILNSYIEVFAVRLPGRESRSRDPFFRNMNQIVDEVLPVLLPLLKEKPFALFGHSFGAFTCFAVADALKRRHSVEPVHMFLSGASAPF
;
A
#
# COMPACT_ATOMS: atom_id res chain seq x y z
N GLY A 1 13.35 6.49 4.79
CA GLY A 1 12.25 5.63 4.31
C GLY A 1 10.95 6.20 4.84
N GLY A 2 10.03 6.58 3.95
CA GLY A 2 8.78 7.22 4.31
C GLY A 2 7.85 7.37 3.10
N SER A 3 6.54 7.33 3.33
CA SER A 3 5.50 7.55 2.33
C SER A 3 5.64 8.89 1.60
N ILE A 4 6.25 9.89 2.24
CA ILE A 4 6.38 11.24 1.65
C ILE A 4 7.19 11.27 0.34
N HIS A 5 8.14 10.34 0.16
CA HIS A 5 8.90 10.25 -1.09
C HIS A 5 8.02 9.83 -2.27
N TYR A 6 7.05 8.95 -2.02
CA TYR A 6 6.11 8.47 -3.02
C TYR A 6 4.93 9.41 -3.21
N ALA A 7 4.53 10.17 -2.18
CA ALA A 7 3.48 11.18 -2.30
C ALA A 7 3.78 12.23 -3.38
N ARG A 8 5.06 12.58 -3.56
CA ARG A 8 5.52 13.50 -4.61
C ARG A 8 5.28 12.97 -6.02
N TRP A 9 5.07 11.67 -6.21
CA TRP A 9 4.77 11.13 -7.53
C TRP A 9 3.45 11.67 -8.09
N GLY A 10 2.51 12.09 -7.23
CA GLY A 10 1.29 12.75 -7.68
C GLY A 10 1.52 14.07 -8.43
N THR A 11 2.70 14.68 -8.30
CA THR A 11 3.05 15.90 -9.05
C THR A 11 3.93 15.63 -10.28
N ILE A 12 4.35 14.39 -10.50
CA ILE A 12 5.32 14.00 -11.54
C ILE A 12 4.68 13.06 -12.55
N LEU A 13 3.81 12.15 -12.09
CA LEU A 13 3.06 11.26 -12.96
C LEU A 13 2.00 12.02 -13.76
N ASN A 14 1.55 11.38 -14.83
CA ASN A 14 0.49 11.90 -15.68
C ASN A 14 -0.76 12.23 -14.83
N SER A 15 -1.44 13.35 -15.12
CA SER A 15 -2.65 13.82 -14.43
C SER A 15 -3.82 12.82 -14.41
N TYR A 16 -3.80 11.79 -15.27
CA TYR A 16 -4.77 10.69 -15.22
C TYR A 16 -4.51 9.68 -14.09
N ILE A 17 -3.41 9.81 -13.35
CA ILE A 17 -3.02 8.90 -12.26
C ILE A 17 -3.11 9.64 -10.92
N GLU A 18 -3.99 9.15 -10.05
CA GLU A 18 -4.08 9.60 -8.66
C GLU A 18 -3.10 8.80 -7.79
N VAL A 19 -2.31 9.49 -6.97
CA VAL A 19 -1.30 8.85 -6.13
C VAL A 19 -1.69 8.95 -4.66
N PHE A 20 -1.89 7.78 -4.03
CA PHE A 20 -2.13 7.66 -2.59
C PHE A 20 -0.91 7.05 -1.90
N ALA A 21 -0.30 7.82 -0.99
CA ALA A 21 0.82 7.34 -0.19
C ALA A 21 0.34 6.90 1.20
N VAL A 22 0.42 5.60 1.48
CA VAL A 22 -0.05 5.03 2.75
C VAL A 22 1.00 5.22 3.85
N ARG A 23 0.61 5.89 4.93
CA ARG A 23 1.46 6.13 6.10
C ARG A 23 1.14 5.15 7.23
N LEU A 24 2.10 4.27 7.53
CA LEU A 24 1.99 3.32 8.63
C LEU A 24 2.31 3.97 10.00
N PRO A 25 1.78 3.42 11.11
CA PRO A 25 2.16 3.76 12.48
C PRO A 25 3.68 3.72 12.72
N GLY A 26 4.14 4.54 13.67
CA GLY A 26 5.55 4.66 14.04
C GLY A 26 6.42 5.35 12.97
N ARG A 27 5.80 5.98 11.97
CA ARG A 27 6.46 6.71 10.88
C ARG A 27 5.88 8.10 10.69
N GLU A 28 6.73 9.05 10.31
CA GLU A 28 6.34 10.42 9.95
C GLU A 28 5.43 11.08 11.01
N SER A 29 4.28 11.63 10.58
CA SER A 29 3.29 12.26 11.47
C SER A 29 2.64 11.28 12.46
N ARG A 30 2.80 9.97 12.24
CA ARG A 30 2.34 8.88 13.12
C ARG A 30 3.48 8.27 13.93
N SER A 31 4.59 8.99 14.11
CA SER A 31 5.78 8.51 14.83
C SER A 31 5.53 8.14 16.29
N ARG A 32 4.49 8.70 16.92
CA ARG A 32 4.08 8.38 18.29
C ARG A 32 3.17 7.15 18.38
N ASP A 33 2.62 6.71 17.25
CA ASP A 33 1.77 5.52 17.22
C ASP A 33 2.65 4.27 17.34
N PRO A 34 2.21 3.24 18.09
CA PRO A 34 2.96 2.01 18.20
C PRO A 34 3.10 1.32 16.84
N PHE A 35 4.30 0.78 16.57
CA PHE A 35 4.50 -0.05 15.38
C PHE A 35 3.57 -1.27 15.39
N PHE A 36 3.10 -1.64 14.21
CA PHE A 36 2.46 -2.92 14.02
C PHE A 36 3.42 -4.07 14.34
N ARG A 37 2.86 -5.12 14.94
CA ARG A 37 3.60 -6.31 15.38
C ARG A 37 3.55 -7.45 14.37
N ASN A 38 2.60 -7.41 13.44
CA ASN A 38 2.45 -8.41 12.39
C ASN A 38 1.73 -7.83 11.17
N MET A 39 1.78 -8.56 10.05
CA MET A 39 1.21 -8.12 8.77
C MET A 39 -0.31 -8.02 8.80
N ASN A 40 -1.01 -8.87 9.56
CA ASN A 40 -2.46 -8.83 9.65
C ASN A 40 -2.95 -7.50 10.23
N GLN A 41 -2.27 -6.95 11.24
CA GLN A 41 -2.62 -5.63 11.78
C GLN A 41 -2.52 -4.52 10.73
N ILE A 42 -1.50 -4.58 9.85
CA ILE A 42 -1.37 -3.62 8.74
C ILE A 42 -2.56 -3.76 7.79
N VAL A 43 -2.84 -4.99 7.36
CA VAL A 43 -3.95 -5.30 6.44
C VAL A 43 -5.28 -4.83 7.01
N ASP A 44 -5.56 -5.15 8.27
CA ASP A 44 -6.83 -4.85 8.93
C ASP A 44 -7.04 -3.35 9.16
N GLU A 45 -5.97 -2.55 9.31
CA GLU A 45 -6.07 -1.09 9.38
C GLU A 45 -6.17 -0.43 8.00
N VAL A 46 -5.41 -0.93 7.01
CA VAL A 46 -5.31 -0.29 5.69
C VAL A 46 -6.51 -0.61 4.80
N LEU A 47 -7.01 -1.84 4.80
CA LEU A 47 -8.09 -2.25 3.88
C LEU A 47 -9.36 -1.41 4.03
N PRO A 48 -9.92 -1.18 5.24
CA PRO A 48 -11.16 -0.43 5.38
C PRO A 48 -11.09 0.99 4.81
N VAL A 49 -9.91 1.60 4.89
CA VAL A 49 -9.67 2.96 4.39
C VAL A 49 -9.52 2.98 2.87
N LEU A 50 -8.83 2.00 2.29
CA LEU A 50 -8.57 1.98 0.86
C LEU A 50 -9.73 1.39 0.05
N LEU A 51 -10.45 0.40 0.59
CA LEU A 51 -11.42 -0.40 -0.16
C LEU A 51 -12.47 0.41 -0.93
N PRO A 52 -13.04 1.52 -0.39
CA PRO A 52 -13.96 2.35 -1.16
C PRO A 52 -13.32 2.91 -2.43
N LEU A 53 -12.10 3.47 -2.31
CA LEU A 53 -11.36 4.06 -3.42
C LEU A 53 -10.97 3.01 -4.47
N LEU A 54 -10.54 1.82 -4.01
CA LEU A 54 -10.06 0.76 -4.90
C LEU A 54 -11.18 0.07 -5.69
N LYS A 55 -12.44 0.23 -5.28
CA LYS A 55 -13.61 -0.32 -6.00
C LYS A 55 -14.10 0.60 -7.11
N GLU A 56 -13.77 1.89 -7.07
CA GLU A 56 -14.27 2.87 -8.03
C GLU A 56 -13.49 2.85 -9.35
N LYS A 57 -12.19 2.55 -9.31
CA LYS A 57 -11.28 2.65 -10.46
C LYS A 57 -10.23 1.54 -10.45
N PRO A 58 -9.68 1.16 -11.62
CA PRO A 58 -8.51 0.31 -11.69
C PRO A 58 -7.35 0.92 -10.91
N PHE A 59 -6.61 0.10 -10.17
CA PHE A 59 -5.50 0.57 -9.35
C PHE A 59 -4.28 -0.35 -9.47
N ALA A 60 -3.11 0.21 -9.21
CA ALA A 60 -1.86 -0.53 -9.09
C ALA A 60 -1.26 -0.31 -7.70
N LEU A 61 -0.47 -1.26 -7.22
CA LEU A 61 0.26 -1.15 -5.96
C LEU A 61 1.75 -1.01 -6.23
N PHE A 62 2.40 -0.14 -5.49
CA PHE A 62 3.86 0.00 -5.48
C PHE A 62 4.38 -0.17 -4.06
N GLY A 63 5.40 -1.00 -3.89
CA GLY A 63 6.05 -1.23 -2.61
C GLY A 63 7.54 -1.51 -2.76
N HIS A 64 8.36 -0.88 -1.91
CA HIS A 64 9.81 -1.12 -1.86
C HIS A 64 10.23 -1.76 -0.52
N SER A 65 11.10 -2.76 -0.57
CA SER A 65 11.59 -3.51 0.60
C SER A 65 10.42 -4.04 1.44
N PHE A 66 10.29 -3.61 2.71
CA PHE A 66 9.13 -3.96 3.54
C PHE A 66 7.78 -3.59 2.89
N GLY A 67 7.74 -2.48 2.15
CA GLY A 67 6.55 -2.07 1.41
C GLY A 67 6.11 -3.07 0.35
N ALA A 68 7.05 -3.82 -0.25
CA ALA A 68 6.70 -4.85 -1.23
C ALA A 68 5.91 -6.00 -0.59
N PHE A 69 6.37 -6.48 0.57
CA PHE A 69 5.64 -7.50 1.34
C PHE A 69 4.29 -6.99 1.83
N THR A 70 4.21 -5.72 2.24
CA THR A 70 2.94 -5.08 2.61
C THR A 70 1.98 -5.02 1.43
N CYS A 71 2.44 -4.61 0.24
CA CYS A 71 1.60 -4.60 -0.96
C CYS A 71 1.09 -6.00 -1.31
N PHE A 72 1.95 -7.01 -1.25
CA PHE A 72 1.55 -8.40 -1.49
C PHE A 72 0.46 -8.85 -0.51
N ALA A 73 0.66 -8.66 0.79
CA ALA A 73 -0.31 -9.04 1.81
C ALA A 73 -1.66 -8.32 1.66
N VAL A 74 -1.63 -7.02 1.32
CA VAL A 74 -2.84 -6.22 1.05
C VAL A 74 -3.56 -6.72 -0.20
N ALA A 75 -2.83 -6.99 -1.30
CA ALA A 75 -3.42 -7.51 -2.54
C ALA A 75 -4.07 -8.88 -2.33
N ASP A 76 -3.39 -9.78 -1.64
CA ASP A 76 -3.89 -11.11 -1.33
C ASP A 76 -5.12 -11.05 -0.41
N ALA A 77 -5.12 -10.16 0.58
CA ALA A 77 -6.30 -9.93 1.42
C ALA A 77 -7.47 -9.31 0.65
N LEU A 78 -7.23 -8.34 -0.23
CA LEU A 78 -8.26 -7.73 -1.10
C LEU A 78 -8.92 -8.79 -2.00
N LYS A 79 -8.10 -9.64 -2.63
CA LYS A 79 -8.59 -10.73 -3.46
C LYS A 79 -9.46 -11.69 -2.66
N ARG A 80 -8.93 -12.20 -1.54
CA ARG A 80 -9.61 -13.23 -0.73
C ARG A 80 -10.87 -12.73 -0.02
N ARG A 81 -10.88 -11.50 0.47
CA ARG A 81 -11.98 -10.95 1.29
C ARG A 81 -13.02 -10.19 0.46
N HIS A 82 -12.64 -9.66 -0.71
CA HIS A 82 -13.48 -8.72 -1.46
C HIS A 82 -13.54 -8.96 -2.97
N SER A 83 -12.81 -9.95 -3.51
CA SER A 83 -12.70 -10.18 -4.95
C SER A 83 -12.24 -8.93 -5.73
N VAL A 84 -11.39 -8.13 -5.11
CA VAL A 84 -10.77 -6.92 -5.70
C VAL A 84 -9.28 -7.20 -5.91
N GLU A 85 -8.77 -6.92 -7.11
CA GLU A 85 -7.38 -7.17 -7.47
C GLU A 85 -6.75 -5.94 -8.14
N PRO A 86 -5.46 -5.63 -7.87
CA PRO A 86 -4.76 -4.60 -8.60
C PRO A 86 -4.50 -5.04 -10.06
N VAL A 87 -4.53 -4.10 -11.00
CA VAL A 87 -4.15 -4.38 -12.40
C VAL A 87 -2.65 -4.63 -12.56
N HIS A 88 -1.85 -4.14 -11.61
CA HIS A 88 -0.41 -4.38 -11.58
C HIS A 88 0.17 -4.19 -10.17
N MET A 89 1.28 -4.88 -9.90
CA MET A 89 2.05 -4.72 -8.68
C MET A 89 3.52 -4.49 -9.00
N PHE A 90 4.05 -3.36 -8.53
CA PHE A 90 5.46 -3.02 -8.63
C PHE A 90 6.15 -3.30 -7.29
N LEU A 91 6.82 -4.45 -7.21
CA LEU A 91 7.50 -4.91 -6.01
C LEU A 91 9.02 -4.73 -6.17
N SER A 92 9.58 -3.75 -5.46
CA SER A 92 10.98 -3.35 -5.59
C SER A 92 11.79 -3.73 -4.35
N GLY A 93 13.06 -4.10 -4.51
CA GLY A 93 13.97 -4.35 -3.39
C GLY A 93 13.52 -5.48 -2.45
N ALA A 94 12.78 -6.45 -3.00
CA ALA A 94 12.33 -7.65 -2.31
C ALA A 94 12.62 -8.86 -3.20
N SER A 95 13.02 -9.97 -2.57
CA SER A 95 13.10 -11.26 -3.28
C SER A 95 11.69 -11.84 -3.40
N ALA A 96 11.44 -12.57 -4.49
CA ALA A 96 10.23 -13.36 -4.59
C ALA A 96 10.15 -14.32 -3.40
N PRO A 97 8.96 -14.58 -2.84
CA PRO A 97 8.78 -15.66 -1.88
C PRO A 97 9.28 -16.97 -2.52
N PHE A 98 10.11 -17.71 -1.80
CA PHE A 98 10.54 -19.05 -2.21
C PHE A 98 9.41 -20.06 -2.11
#